data_AF-A0A417YRN5-F1
#
_entry.id   AF-A0A417YRN5-F1
#
_cell.length_a   1.000
_cell.length_b   1.000
_cell.length_c   1.000
_cell.angle_alpha   90.00
_cell.angle_beta   90.00
_cell.angle_gamma   90.00
#
_symmetry.space_group_name_H-M   'P 1'
#
loop_
_entity.id
_entity.type
_entity.pdbx_description
1 polymer ?
#
loop_
_entity_poly.entity_id
_entity_poly.type
_entity_poly.pdbx_seq_one_letter_code
_entity_poly.pdbx_strand_id
1 'polypeptide(L)' 'MVSTGWVILIAVLALVIGVAVGFFITRKYMMDYLKKNPPINEQMLKVMMMQMGMKPSQKKINQMMAAMNKQTK' A
#
# COMPACT_ATOMS: atom_id res chain seq x y z
N MET A 1 -11.57 17.94 43.20
CA MET A 1 -11.56 18.64 41.90
C MET A 1 -10.46 18.01 41.06
N VAL A 2 -10.81 17.34 39.96
CA VAL A 2 -9.82 16.70 39.08
C VAL A 2 -8.97 17.81 38.46
N SER A 3 -7.67 17.82 38.74
CA SER A 3 -6.75 18.84 38.22
C SER A 3 -6.65 18.71 36.70
N THR A 4 -7.09 19.74 35.99
CA THR A 4 -7.24 19.79 34.53
C THR A 4 -5.95 19.47 33.77
N GLY A 5 -4.79 19.67 34.40
CA GLY A 5 -3.47 19.39 33.79
C GLY A 5 -3.21 17.90 33.52
N TRP A 6 -3.67 16.99 34.37
CA TRP A 6 -3.49 15.54 34.17
C TRP A 6 -4.35 15.02 33.02
N VAL A 7 -5.54 15.59 32.83
CA VAL A 7 -6.45 15.25 31.73
C VAL A 7 -5.81 15.60 30.38
N ILE A 8 -5.17 16.77 30.30
CA ILE A 8 -4.48 17.22 29.07
C ILE A 8 -3.30 16.29 28.74
N LEU A 9 -2.49 15.91 29.74
CA LEU A 9 -1.37 14.98 29.54
C LEU A 9 -1.82 13.61 29.03
N ILE A 10 -2.87 13.05 29.62
CA ILE A 10 -3.44 11.77 29.19
C ILE A 10 -4.06 11.88 27.80
N ALA A 11 -4.74 12.99 27.49
CA ALA A 11 -5.32 13.22 26.17
C ALA A 11 -4.25 13.29 25.07
N VAL A 12 -3.12 13.97 25.33
CA VAL A 12 -1.99 14.04 24.39
C VAL A 12 -1.35 12.67 24.21
N LEU A 13 -1.13 11.93 25.30
CA LEU A 13 -0.53 10.59 25.24
C LEU A 13 -1.45 9.61 24.48
N ALA A 14 -2.76 9.67 24.71
CA ALA A 14 -3.75 8.87 24.00
C ALA A 14 -3.80 9.20 22.50
N LEU A 15 -3.65 10.47 22.12
CA LEU A 15 -3.54 10.86 20.71
C LEU A 15 -2.28 10.29 20.05
N VAL A 16 -1.12 10.39 20.71
CA VAL A 16 0.14 9.86 20.17
C VAL A 16 0.06 8.34 20.00
N ILE A 17 -0.46 7.63 21.00
CA ILE A 17 -0.65 6.17 20.94
C ILE A 17 -1.67 5.81 19.85
N GLY A 18 -2.79 6.53 19.76
CA GLY A 18 -3.83 6.30 18.76
C GLY A 18 -3.30 6.46 17.33
N VAL A 19 -2.49 7.48 17.06
CA VAL A 19 -1.86 7.69 15.74
C VAL A 19 -0.83 6.60 15.45
N ALA A 20 0.02 6.25 16.42
CA ALA A 20 1.04 5.22 16.23
C ALA A 20 0.42 3.84 15.93
N VAL A 21 -0.60 3.46 16.69
CA VAL A 21 -1.34 2.19 16.51
C VAL A 21 -2.14 2.20 15.21
N GLY A 22 -2.85 3.29 14.92
CA GLY A 22 -3.64 3.45 13.69
C GLY A 22 -2.78 3.37 12.43
N PHE A 23 -1.59 4.00 12.43
CA PHE A 23 -0.65 3.94 11.33
C PHE A 23 -0.13 2.51 11.07
N PHE A 24 0.25 1.79 12.14
CA PHE A 24 0.77 0.43 12.01
C PHE A 24 -0.28 -0.56 11.50
N ILE A 25 -1.51 -0.49 12.02
CA ILE A 25 -2.61 -1.35 11.58
C ILE A 25 -2.94 -1.07 10.11
N THR A 26 -3.09 0.20 9.72
CA THR A 26 -3.41 0.58 8.35
C THR A 26 -2.33 0.13 7.37
N ARG A 27 -1.06 0.31 7.74
CA ARG A 27 0.08 -0.15 6.92
C ARG A 27 0.05 -1.65 6.69
N LYS A 28 -0.16 -2.44 7.76
CA LYS A 28 -0.23 -3.90 7.66
C LYS A 28 -1.41 -4.34 6.79
N TYR A 29 -2.60 -3.78 7.04
CA TYR A 29 -3.80 -4.09 6.28
C TYR A 29 -3.63 -3.78 4.79
N MET A 30 -3.00 -2.65 4.45
CA MET A 30 -2.78 -2.27 3.05
C MET A 30 -1.79 -3.20 2.35
N MET A 31 -0.71 -3.61 3.03
CA MET A 31 0.21 -4.62 2.49
C MET A 31 -0.49 -5.97 2.28
N ASP A 32 -1.32 -6.42 3.22
CA ASP A 32 -2.07 -7.66 3.08
C ASP A 32 -3.12 -7.57 1.96
N TYR A 33 -3.74 -6.40 1.77
CA TYR A 33 -4.64 -6.13 0.65
C TYR A 33 -3.93 -6.24 -0.71
N LEU A 34 -2.77 -5.58 -0.86
CA LEU A 34 -1.97 -5.61 -2.09
C LEU A 34 -1.39 -6.99 -2.40
N LYS A 35 -1.14 -7.82 -1.37
CA LYS A 35 -0.74 -9.22 -1.56
C LYS A 35 -1.90 -10.09 -2.07
N LYS A 36 -3.12 -9.85 -1.58
CA LYS A 36 -4.32 -10.59 -2.00
C LYS A 36 -4.80 -10.17 -3.39
N ASN A 37 -4.68 -8.88 -3.74
CA ASN A 37 -4.99 -8.33 -5.06
C ASN A 37 -3.73 -7.61 -5.59
N PRO A 38 -2.85 -8.29 -6.34
CA PRO A 38 -1.60 -7.71 -6.81
C PRO A 38 -1.89 -6.44 -7.61
N PRO A 39 -1.13 -5.35 -7.38
CA PRO A 39 -1.40 -4.04 -7.97
C PRO A 39 -1.24 -4.03 -9.50
N ILE A 40 -0.58 -5.04 -10.08
CA ILE A 40 -0.34 -5.11 -11.52
C ILE A 40 -0.78 -6.46 -12.07
N ASN A 41 -1.70 -6.41 -13.04
CA ASN A 41 -2.18 -7.54 -13.82
C ASN A 41 -1.85 -7.35 -15.32
N GLU A 42 -2.11 -8.37 -16.14
CA GLU A 42 -1.81 -8.34 -17.59
C GLU A 42 -2.50 -7.20 -18.33
N GLN A 43 -3.73 -6.87 -17.92
CA GLN A 43 -4.52 -5.81 -18.55
C GLN A 43 -3.95 -4.43 -18.22
N MET A 44 -3.49 -4.20 -16.98
CA MET A 44 -2.80 -2.98 -16.60
C MET A 44 -1.47 -2.82 -17.34
N LEU A 45 -0.69 -3.90 -17.50
CA LEU A 45 0.51 -3.85 -18.33
C LEU A 45 0.21 -3.58 -19.79
N LYS A 46 -0.86 -4.15 -20.33
CA LYS A 46 -1.32 -3.87 -21.68
C LYS A 46 -1.66 -2.39 -21.84
N VAL A 47 -2.42 -1.82 -20.92
CA VAL A 47 -2.76 -0.38 -20.90
C VAL A 47 -1.51 0.47 -20.77
N MET A 48 -0.59 0.13 -19.87
CA MET A 48 0.69 0.84 -19.71
C MET A 48 1.53 0.80 -20.99
N MET A 49 1.63 -0.36 -21.65
CA MET A 49 2.34 -0.47 -22.94
C MET A 49 1.66 0.38 -24.02
N MET A 50 0.33 0.36 -24.10
CA MET A 50 -0.43 1.19 -25.04
C MET A 50 -0.23 2.69 -24.78
N GLN A 51 -0.20 3.12 -23.51
CA GLN A 51 0.08 4.51 -23.11
C GLN A 51 1.48 4.96 -23.53
N MET A 52 2.45 4.04 -23.55
CA MET A 52 3.82 4.30 -24.00
C MET A 52 3.99 4.19 -25.53
N GLY A 53 2.91 4.02 -26.29
CA GLY A 53 2.98 3.82 -27.75
C GLY A 53 3.61 2.48 -28.17
N MET A 54 3.83 1.56 -27.21
CA MET A 54 4.35 0.23 -27.49
C MET A 54 3.20 -0.72 -27.84
N LYS A 55 3.37 -1.50 -28.91
CA LYS A 55 2.42 -2.56 -29.24
C LYS A 55 2.41 -3.62 -28.12
N PRO A 56 1.28 -3.84 -27.43
CA PRO A 56 1.22 -4.86 -26.40
C PRO A 56 1.33 -6.24 -27.04
N SER A 57 2.39 -6.99 -26.69
CA SER A 57 2.59 -8.38 -27.09
C SER A 57 2.48 -9.27 -25.86
N GLN A 58 1.69 -10.34 -25.94
CA GLN A 58 1.44 -11.24 -24.80
C GLN A 58 2.74 -11.80 -24.21
N LYS A 59 3.73 -12.11 -25.06
CA LYS A 59 5.05 -12.58 -24.60
C LYS A 59 5.79 -11.53 -23.77
N LYS A 60 5.74 -10.26 -24.21
CA LYS A 60 6.37 -9.13 -23.49
C LYS A 60 5.64 -8.82 -22.19
N ILE A 61 4.31 -8.89 -22.19
CA ILE A 61 3.47 -8.72 -21.00
C ILE A 61 3.85 -9.80 -19.96
N ASN A 62 3.91 -11.07 -20.36
CA ASN A 62 4.28 -12.17 -19.45
C ASN A 62 5.71 -12.00 -18.90
N GLN A 63 6.64 -11.54 -19.74
CA GLN A 63 8.03 -11.26 -19.32
C GLN A 63 8.09 -10.11 -18.31
N MET A 64 7.31 -9.05 -18.53
CA MET A 64 7.21 -7.91 -17.60
C MET A 64 6.51 -8.29 -16.29
N MET A 65 5.41 -9.05 -16.34
CA MET A 65 4.74 -9.63 -15.16
C MET A 65 5.75 -10.38 -14.29
N ALA A 66 6.53 -11.27 -14.90
CA ALA A 66 7.52 -12.08 -14.20
C ALA A 66 8.67 -11.24 -13.61
N ALA A 67 9.11 -10.19 -14.32
CA ALA A 67 10.14 -9.28 -13.83
C ALA A 67 9.67 -8.46 -12.63
N MET A 68 8.44 -7.91 -12.67
CA MET A 68 7.89 -7.15 -11.55
C MET A 68 7.60 -8.04 -10.33
N ASN A 69 7.09 -9.26 -10.54
CA ASN A 69 6.88 -10.22 -9.45
C ASN A 69 8.19 -10.59 -8.74
N LYS A 70 9.32 -10.60 -9.46
CA LYS A 70 10.65 -10.79 -8.86
C LYS A 70 11.15 -9.56 -8.09
N GLN A 71 10.73 -8.36 -8.48
CA GLN A 71 11.15 -7.10 -7.86
C GLN A 71 10.32 -6.75 -6.60
N THR A 72 9.14 -7.35 -6.46
CA THR A 72 8.21 -7.13 -5.33
C THR A 72 8.35 -8.19 -4.22
N LYS A 73 9.15 -9.24 -4.45
CA LYS A 73 9.60 -10.17 -3.41
C LYS A 73 10.84 -9.62 -2.71
#